data_AF-A0A419YP38-F1
#
_entry.id   AF-A0A419YP38-F1
#
_cell.length_a   1.000
_cell.length_b   1.000
_cell.length_c   1.000
_cell.angle_alpha   90.00
_cell.angle_beta   90.00
_cell.angle_gamma   90.00
#
_symmetry.space_group_name_H-M   'P 1'
#
loop_
_entity.id
_entity.type
_entity.pdbx_description
1 polymer ?
#
loop_
_entity_poly.entity_id
_entity_poly.type
_entity_poly.pdbx_seq_one_letter_code
_entity_poly.pdbx_strand_id
1 'polypeptide(L)'
;MSVPNPYWLRDNCPCTECRDPRSGQKRFQINDLPDDLAATEATEDATGLTVLWSDGHRSHYPAGRDGAEEDGDHRTEHAKHLWQAADWARGLPEADWAAYLADPEEQIAVLAAVRRSGFVVLRGVPVAEGEVLAVARSFGYVRETNYGELFDVRVEAGATNLAFTDVAIAPHTDNPYRDPVPTLQLLHCLANEAVGGDSGLVDGFRAAALLRDQDPAAFDLLTRTPVPFRYRDRSADLTAEKPLIGLDPRGAIREVRFNNRSVSTLRGPVGAELDAFYAAYRAFAAITLRPELQLEFRLGPGDCLIFDNTRLLHARTAFEQAGRRHLQGCYADLDSLSSTLSVLRRNTAALDELEALFEGEGAAEYLGEAVTMAEHMLQAGALARAAGAPPALVAAALLHDVGHFHGSGLELMAGADNRHGETAAAWLSRYFPAAVTEPVRLHVEAKRYLCTAEPDYVDRLSPASVHTLALQGGPLTPEQAAAFAALPFGADAVTVRRWDEAAKDPAAPTPSFAEFRPLLLELMR
;
A
#
# COMPACT_ATOMS: atom_id res chain seq x y z
N MET A 1 29.76 -13.18 2.92
CA MET A 1 29.04 -12.17 2.12
C MET A 1 29.98 -10.98 1.96
N SER A 2 30.09 -10.35 0.79
CA SER A 2 30.90 -9.13 0.67
C SER A 2 30.28 -8.07 1.57
N VAL A 3 31.07 -7.43 2.44
CA VAL A 3 30.61 -6.27 3.21
C VAL A 3 30.05 -5.24 2.20
N PRO A 4 28.80 -4.78 2.37
CA PRO A 4 28.24 -3.78 1.47
C PRO A 4 29.11 -2.52 1.41
N ASN A 5 29.04 -1.77 0.31
CA ASN A 5 29.81 -0.54 0.13
C ASN A 5 29.65 0.40 1.37
N PRO A 6 30.75 0.93 1.96
CA PRO A 6 30.70 1.82 3.12
C PRO A 6 29.74 3.01 2.96
N TYR A 7 29.74 3.64 1.79
CA TYR A 7 28.81 4.72 1.47
C TYR A 7 27.36 4.23 1.47
N TRP A 8 27.09 3.07 0.88
CA TRP A 8 25.73 2.53 0.84
C TRP A 8 25.19 2.29 2.25
N LEU A 9 25.98 1.69 3.15
CA LEU A 9 25.55 1.46 4.53
C LEU A 9 25.34 2.80 5.25
N ARG A 10 26.36 3.66 5.32
CA ARG A 10 26.30 4.95 6.03
C ARG A 10 25.18 5.86 5.54
N ASP A 11 24.95 5.90 4.22
CA ASP A 11 23.87 6.65 3.57
C ASP A 11 22.48 6.08 3.92
N ASN A 12 22.41 4.82 4.35
CA ASN A 12 21.18 4.12 4.77
C ASN A 12 21.09 3.87 6.28
N CYS A 13 21.88 4.57 7.09
CA CYS A 13 21.78 4.54 8.55
C CYS A 13 20.33 4.84 8.99
N PRO A 14 19.71 3.98 9.84
CA PRO A 14 18.33 4.15 10.26
C PRO A 14 18.15 5.04 11.49
N CYS A 15 19.23 5.54 12.09
CA CYS A 15 19.14 6.29 13.36
C CYS A 15 18.41 7.64 13.19
N THR A 16 17.89 8.18 14.29
CA THR A 16 17.13 9.44 14.33
C THR A 16 17.95 10.69 14.00
N GLU A 17 19.28 10.59 14.06
CA GLU A 17 20.19 11.66 13.58
C GLU A 17 20.25 11.69 12.05
N CYS A 18 20.24 10.51 11.43
CA CYS A 18 20.37 10.34 9.98
C CYS A 18 19.01 10.43 9.26
N ARG A 19 17.92 10.01 9.92
CA ARG A 19 16.57 10.00 9.36
C ARG A 19 15.59 10.61 10.34
N ASP A 20 14.70 11.44 9.81
CA ASP A 20 13.61 11.97 10.60
C ASP A 20 12.64 10.86 11.00
N PRO A 21 12.37 10.64 12.31
CA PRO A 21 11.55 9.52 12.77
C PRO A 21 10.08 9.62 12.34
N ARG A 22 9.60 10.79 11.89
CA ARG A 22 8.22 10.97 11.46
C ARG A 22 8.05 10.78 9.95
N SER A 23 8.99 11.29 9.15
CA SER A 23 8.89 11.29 7.69
C SER A 23 9.79 10.27 6.99
N GLY A 24 10.75 9.66 7.71
CA GLY A 24 11.76 8.78 7.14
C GLY A 24 12.80 9.48 6.25
N GLN A 25 12.68 10.80 6.06
CA GLN A 25 13.55 11.60 5.21
C GLN A 25 14.94 11.70 5.80
N LYS A 26 15.96 11.64 4.92
CA LYS A 26 17.36 11.85 5.31
C LYS A 26 17.57 13.26 5.81
N ARG A 27 18.36 13.41 6.88
CA ARG A 27 18.71 14.69 7.51
C ARG A 27 20.04 15.27 7.04
N PHE A 28 20.73 14.55 6.15
CA PHE A 28 22.01 14.94 5.56
C PHE A 28 21.98 14.71 4.05
N GLN A 29 22.89 15.38 3.34
CA GLN A 29 23.15 15.23 1.91
C GLN A 29 24.32 14.27 1.70
N ILE A 30 24.41 13.65 0.52
CA ILE A 30 25.50 12.69 0.23
C ILE A 30 26.90 13.30 0.39
N ASN A 31 27.06 14.60 0.10
CA ASN A 31 28.33 15.32 0.24
C ASN A 31 28.66 15.73 1.69
N ASP A 32 27.76 15.48 2.65
CA ASP A 32 28.06 15.62 4.08
C ASP A 32 28.83 14.38 4.60
N LEU A 33 28.85 13.27 3.84
CA LEU A 33 29.68 12.12 4.14
C LEU A 33 31.12 12.37 3.66
N PRO A 34 32.16 11.98 4.43
CA PRO A 34 33.55 12.16 4.00
C PRO A 34 33.91 11.37 2.74
N ASP A 35 34.78 11.93 1.90
CA ASP A 35 35.30 11.27 0.68
C ASP A 35 36.10 9.97 0.98
N ASP A 36 36.67 9.88 2.18
CA ASP A 36 37.42 8.73 2.69
C ASP A 36 36.60 7.89 3.69
N LEU A 37 35.27 7.93 3.58
CA LEU A 37 34.39 7.15 4.43
C LEU A 37 34.75 5.66 4.43
N ALA A 38 35.04 5.14 5.62
CA ALA A 38 35.35 3.74 5.84
C ALA A 38 34.67 3.22 7.10
N ALA A 39 34.36 1.93 7.12
CA ALA A 39 34.02 1.24 8.36
C ALA A 39 35.31 1.03 9.16
N THR A 40 35.41 1.64 10.34
CA THR A 40 36.56 1.47 11.25
C THR A 40 36.40 0.24 12.14
N GLU A 41 35.16 -0.04 12.54
CA GLU A 41 34.79 -1.27 13.26
C GLU A 41 33.43 -1.77 12.75
N ALA A 42 33.26 -3.10 12.68
CA ALA A 42 31.99 -3.73 12.38
C ALA A 42 31.81 -4.96 13.28
N THR A 43 30.65 -5.07 13.91
CA THR A 43 30.28 -6.20 14.77
C THR A 43 28.88 -6.64 14.42
N GLU A 44 28.72 -7.92 14.12
CA GLU A 44 27.43 -8.54 13.82
C GLU A 44 27.09 -9.52 14.95
N ASP A 45 25.88 -9.40 15.47
CA ASP A 45 25.32 -10.28 16.49
C ASP A 45 23.86 -10.63 16.16
N ALA A 46 23.16 -11.31 17.08
CA ALA A 46 21.77 -11.71 16.88
C ALA A 46 20.80 -10.52 16.72
N THR A 47 21.18 -9.32 17.18
CA THR A 47 20.38 -8.10 17.10
C THR A 47 20.61 -7.35 15.80
N GLY A 48 21.76 -7.54 15.14
CA GLY A 48 22.04 -6.96 13.82
C GLY A 48 23.50 -6.60 13.61
N LEU A 49 23.75 -5.75 12.61
CA LEU A 49 25.07 -5.22 12.27
C LEU A 49 25.26 -3.84 12.91
N THR A 50 26.27 -3.70 13.75
CA THR A 50 26.74 -2.41 14.28
C THR A 50 28.03 -2.00 13.59
N VAL A 51 28.08 -0.77 13.06
CA VAL A 51 29.26 -0.23 12.36
C VAL A 51 29.67 1.10 12.96
N LEU A 52 30.96 1.24 13.27
CA LEU A 52 31.61 2.53 13.55
C LEU A 52 32.28 3.03 12.27
N TRP A 53 32.05 4.30 11.96
CA TRP A 53 32.53 4.93 10.73
C TRP A 53 33.73 5.84 10.99
N SER A 54 34.50 6.16 9.95
CA SER A 54 35.64 7.08 10.02
C SER A 54 35.26 8.51 10.40
N ASP A 55 33.99 8.91 10.20
CA ASP A 55 33.42 10.19 10.68
C ASP A 55 33.07 10.17 12.18
N GLY A 56 33.29 9.04 12.87
CA GLY A 56 32.95 8.83 14.27
C GLY A 56 31.49 8.45 14.53
N HIS A 57 30.63 8.41 13.49
CA HIS A 57 29.24 8.02 13.63
C HIS A 57 29.12 6.51 13.88
N ARG A 58 28.12 6.11 14.67
CA ARG A 58 27.82 4.70 14.95
C ARG A 58 26.43 4.37 14.41
N SER A 59 26.37 3.44 13.46
CA SER A 59 25.12 2.94 12.90
C SER A 59 24.80 1.54 13.42
N HIS A 60 23.53 1.28 13.69
CA HIS A 60 23.03 -0.06 13.97
C HIS A 60 21.96 -0.44 12.94
N TYR A 61 22.11 -1.59 12.30
CA TYR A 61 21.21 -2.15 11.30
C TYR A 61 20.60 -3.43 11.87
N PRO A 62 19.31 -3.43 12.26
CA PRO A 62 18.68 -4.60 12.88
C PRO A 62 18.78 -5.87 12.04
N ALA A 63 18.94 -7.03 12.68
CA ALA A 63 18.89 -8.33 12.03
C ALA A 63 17.54 -8.52 11.33
N GLY A 64 17.53 -9.12 10.14
CA GLY A 64 16.31 -9.26 9.33
C GLY A 64 15.85 -7.96 8.67
N ARG A 65 16.56 -6.83 8.83
CA ARG A 65 16.48 -5.69 7.90
C ARG A 65 17.18 -6.10 6.60
N ASP A 66 16.58 -7.04 5.90
CA ASP A 66 16.89 -7.20 4.49
C ASP A 66 16.63 -5.83 3.85
N GLY A 67 17.60 -5.32 3.08
CA GLY A 67 17.37 -4.21 2.15
C GLY A 67 16.40 -4.58 1.02
N ALA A 68 15.44 -5.47 1.30
CA ALA A 68 14.45 -6.07 0.43
C ALA A 68 13.05 -5.57 0.81
N GLU A 69 12.86 -4.26 0.87
CA GLU A 69 11.57 -3.72 0.42
C GLU A 69 11.46 -4.14 -1.06
N GLU A 70 10.96 -5.36 -1.33
CA GLU A 70 10.80 -6.01 -2.65
C GLU A 70 11.59 -5.29 -3.77
N ASP A 71 12.92 -5.42 -3.76
CA ASP A 71 13.86 -4.53 -4.46
C ASP A 71 13.71 -4.62 -6.00
N GLY A 72 12.74 -3.87 -6.53
CA GLY A 72 12.38 -3.95 -7.94
C GLY A 72 11.23 -3.03 -8.30
N ASP A 73 11.32 -2.45 -9.49
CA ASP A 73 10.24 -1.67 -10.07
C ASP A 73 9.03 -2.56 -10.38
N HIS A 74 8.01 -2.48 -9.52
CA HIS A 74 6.80 -3.29 -9.58
C HIS A 74 5.91 -3.07 -10.81
N ARG A 75 6.29 -2.14 -11.68
CA ARG A 75 5.62 -1.88 -12.95
C ARG A 75 6.23 -2.67 -14.10
N THR A 76 7.41 -3.26 -13.92
CA THR A 76 8.07 -4.07 -14.95
C THR A 76 7.46 -5.46 -15.08
N GLU A 77 7.67 -6.10 -16.24
CA GLU A 77 7.25 -7.47 -16.54
C GLU A 77 7.67 -8.50 -15.47
N HIS A 78 8.79 -8.29 -14.78
CA HIS A 78 9.29 -9.21 -13.74
C HIS A 78 8.39 -9.27 -12.50
N ALA A 79 7.65 -8.20 -12.22
CA ALA A 79 6.71 -8.12 -11.10
C ALA A 79 5.27 -8.47 -11.51
N LYS A 80 5.05 -8.85 -12.78
CA LYS A 80 3.72 -9.12 -13.33
C LYS A 80 3.55 -10.61 -13.65
N HIS A 81 2.31 -11.07 -13.56
CA HIS A 81 1.90 -12.33 -14.19
C HIS A 81 1.53 -12.04 -15.64
N LEU A 82 2.41 -12.33 -16.60
CA LEU A 82 2.12 -12.19 -18.03
C LEU A 82 1.18 -13.30 -18.48
N TRP A 83 0.07 -12.95 -19.13
CA TRP A 83 -1.03 -13.90 -19.39
C TRP A 83 -1.50 -13.91 -20.84
N GLN A 84 -2.20 -14.99 -21.19
CA GLN A 84 -3.00 -15.17 -22.40
C GLN A 84 -4.46 -15.46 -22.02
N ALA A 85 -5.40 -15.44 -22.98
CA ALA A 85 -6.83 -15.51 -22.67
C ALA A 85 -7.23 -16.80 -21.90
N ALA A 86 -6.58 -17.94 -22.23
CA ALA A 86 -6.86 -19.22 -21.61
C ALA A 86 -6.53 -19.28 -20.10
N ASP A 87 -5.67 -18.39 -19.59
CA ASP A 87 -5.34 -18.34 -18.16
C ASP A 87 -6.53 -17.91 -17.30
N TRP A 88 -7.54 -17.28 -17.93
CA TRP A 88 -8.76 -16.80 -17.30
C TRP A 88 -9.98 -17.69 -17.56
N ALA A 89 -9.79 -18.91 -18.09
CA ALA A 89 -10.89 -19.83 -18.38
C ALA A 89 -11.70 -20.24 -17.14
N ARG A 90 -11.14 -20.09 -15.93
CA ARG A 90 -11.81 -20.37 -14.65
C ARG A 90 -12.51 -19.17 -14.02
N GLY A 91 -12.42 -17.99 -14.64
CA GLY A 91 -12.96 -16.74 -14.12
C GLY A 91 -11.97 -15.60 -14.22
N LEU A 92 -12.51 -14.37 -14.24
CA LEU A 92 -11.73 -13.14 -14.22
C LEU A 92 -11.37 -12.76 -12.77
N PRO A 93 -10.35 -11.92 -12.54
CA PRO A 93 -10.20 -11.23 -11.27
C PRO A 93 -11.41 -10.32 -11.07
N GLU A 94 -12.24 -10.62 -10.09
CA GLU A 94 -13.45 -9.86 -9.77
C GLU A 94 -13.73 -9.86 -8.27
N ALA A 95 -14.43 -8.82 -7.82
CA ALA A 95 -14.84 -8.62 -6.43
C ALA A 95 -16.15 -7.84 -6.37
N ASP A 96 -16.92 -8.00 -5.30
CA ASP A 96 -18.11 -7.19 -5.05
C ASP A 96 -17.72 -5.82 -4.46
N TRP A 97 -18.34 -4.74 -4.94
CA TRP A 97 -18.02 -3.38 -4.51
C TRP A 97 -18.30 -3.14 -3.01
N ALA A 98 -19.36 -3.71 -2.46
CA ALA A 98 -19.66 -3.56 -1.04
C ALA A 98 -18.68 -4.36 -0.19
N ALA A 99 -18.29 -5.56 -0.62
CA ALA A 99 -17.24 -6.34 0.03
C ALA A 99 -15.89 -5.61 -0.01
N TYR A 100 -15.50 -5.07 -1.16
CA TYR A 100 -14.30 -4.25 -1.33
C TYR A 100 -14.29 -3.05 -0.38
N LEU A 101 -15.42 -2.35 -0.18
CA LEU A 101 -15.47 -1.22 0.74
C LEU A 101 -15.40 -1.64 2.22
N ALA A 102 -15.87 -2.84 2.55
CA ALA A 102 -15.99 -3.31 3.93
C ALA A 102 -14.76 -4.06 4.45
N ASP A 103 -14.03 -4.74 3.57
CA ASP A 103 -12.95 -5.66 3.95
C ASP A 103 -11.59 -5.23 3.36
N PRO A 104 -10.61 -4.84 4.21
CA PRO A 104 -9.24 -4.53 3.79
C PRO A 104 -8.55 -5.66 3.03
N GLU A 105 -8.82 -6.92 3.35
CA GLU A 105 -8.24 -8.06 2.63
C GLU A 105 -8.76 -8.12 1.18
N GLU A 106 -10.05 -7.84 1.00
CA GLU A 106 -10.65 -7.73 -0.33
C GLU A 106 -10.06 -6.54 -1.10
N GLN A 107 -9.82 -5.40 -0.42
CA GLN A 107 -9.11 -4.27 -1.03
C GLN A 107 -7.70 -4.66 -1.48
N ILE A 108 -6.94 -5.34 -0.62
CA ILE A 108 -5.60 -5.82 -0.94
C ILE A 108 -5.66 -6.75 -2.15
N ALA A 109 -6.60 -7.70 -2.18
CA ALA A 109 -6.75 -8.64 -3.28
C ALA A 109 -7.06 -7.94 -4.61
N VAL A 110 -7.99 -6.99 -4.61
CA VAL A 110 -8.38 -6.20 -5.80
C VAL A 110 -7.22 -5.35 -6.32
N LEU A 111 -6.57 -4.56 -5.47
CA LEU A 111 -5.46 -3.69 -5.89
C LEU A 111 -4.23 -4.53 -6.30
N ALA A 112 -3.97 -5.65 -5.61
CA ALA A 112 -2.93 -6.59 -6.00
C ALA A 112 -3.24 -7.28 -7.34
N ALA A 113 -4.50 -7.56 -7.67
CA ALA A 113 -4.90 -8.10 -8.96
C ALA A 113 -4.60 -7.10 -10.10
N VAL A 114 -4.91 -5.82 -9.93
CA VAL A 114 -4.51 -4.77 -10.89
C VAL A 114 -3.00 -4.70 -11.00
N ARG A 115 -2.26 -4.67 -9.88
CA ARG A 115 -0.80 -4.61 -9.89
C ARG A 115 -0.16 -5.85 -10.52
N ARG A 116 -0.70 -7.06 -10.33
CA ARG A 116 -0.09 -8.32 -10.82
C ARG A 116 -0.55 -8.70 -12.23
N SER A 117 -1.86 -8.68 -12.46
CA SER A 117 -2.50 -9.13 -13.70
C SER A 117 -2.86 -7.98 -14.65
N GLY A 118 -2.82 -6.74 -14.17
CA GLY A 118 -3.11 -5.55 -14.98
C GLY A 118 -4.58 -5.15 -15.01
N PHE A 119 -5.51 -5.94 -14.44
CA PHE A 119 -6.93 -5.57 -14.39
C PHE A 119 -7.71 -6.29 -13.29
N VAL A 120 -8.89 -5.76 -12.98
CA VAL A 120 -9.93 -6.36 -12.13
C VAL A 120 -11.31 -5.82 -12.52
N VAL A 121 -12.37 -6.60 -12.30
CA VAL A 121 -13.77 -6.16 -12.47
C VAL A 121 -14.44 -6.04 -11.10
N LEU A 122 -14.81 -4.84 -10.70
CA LEU A 122 -15.65 -4.61 -9.53
C LEU A 122 -17.12 -4.76 -9.92
N ARG A 123 -17.85 -5.66 -9.26
CA ARG A 123 -19.26 -5.94 -9.46
C ARG A 123 -20.11 -5.12 -8.49
N GLY A 124 -21.33 -4.78 -8.90
CA GLY A 124 -22.29 -4.13 -7.99
C GLY A 124 -21.96 -2.69 -7.61
N VAL A 125 -21.14 -1.98 -8.40
CA VAL A 125 -21.00 -0.52 -8.29
C VAL A 125 -22.36 0.12 -8.59
N PRO A 126 -22.81 1.15 -7.84
CA PRO A 126 -24.14 1.73 -8.07
C PRO A 126 -24.31 2.22 -9.50
N VAL A 127 -25.44 1.91 -10.13
CA VAL A 127 -25.74 2.30 -11.52
C VAL A 127 -26.19 3.77 -11.55
N ALA A 128 -25.27 4.68 -11.28
CA ALA A 128 -25.48 6.13 -11.27
C ALA A 128 -24.32 6.87 -11.92
N GLU A 129 -24.60 8.05 -12.48
CA GLU A 129 -23.56 8.88 -13.09
C GLU A 129 -22.53 9.33 -12.04
N GLY A 130 -21.24 9.22 -12.38
CA GLY A 130 -20.14 9.67 -11.53
C GLY A 130 -19.57 8.61 -10.58
N GLU A 131 -20.19 7.42 -10.47
CA GLU A 131 -19.72 6.37 -9.56
C GLU A 131 -18.33 5.81 -9.92
N VAL A 132 -17.92 5.92 -11.19
CA VAL A 132 -16.54 5.62 -11.62
C VAL A 132 -15.50 6.48 -10.87
N LEU A 133 -15.86 7.72 -10.49
CA LEU A 133 -15.00 8.60 -9.71
C LEU A 133 -14.92 8.15 -8.25
N ALA A 134 -16.00 7.60 -7.69
CA ALA A 134 -15.99 7.04 -6.34
C ALA A 134 -15.05 5.82 -6.26
N VAL A 135 -15.07 4.96 -7.30
CA VAL A 135 -14.11 3.85 -7.44
C VAL A 135 -12.67 4.36 -7.55
N ALA A 136 -12.39 5.35 -8.39
CA ALA A 136 -11.03 5.90 -8.48
C ALA A 136 -10.54 6.54 -7.16
N ARG A 137 -11.45 7.20 -6.43
CA ARG A 137 -11.16 7.86 -5.15
C ARG A 137 -11.00 6.90 -3.97
N SER A 138 -11.40 5.63 -4.10
CA SER A 138 -11.22 4.64 -3.03
C SER A 138 -9.77 4.17 -2.88
N PHE A 139 -8.95 4.31 -3.93
CA PHE A 139 -7.54 3.92 -3.89
C PHE A 139 -6.56 5.02 -4.32
N GLY A 140 -7.05 6.18 -4.78
CA GLY A 140 -6.17 7.23 -5.28
C GLY A 140 -6.89 8.48 -5.74
N TYR A 141 -6.32 9.12 -6.77
CA TYR A 141 -6.82 10.39 -7.30
C TYR A 141 -7.19 10.25 -8.77
N VAL A 142 -8.24 10.97 -9.16
CA VAL A 142 -8.67 11.05 -10.56
C VAL A 142 -7.70 11.94 -11.33
N ARG A 143 -7.28 11.49 -12.51
CA ARG A 143 -6.56 12.34 -13.47
C ARG A 143 -7.55 13.09 -14.34
N GLU A 144 -7.74 14.36 -13.98
CA GLU A 144 -8.48 15.28 -14.82
C GLU A 144 -7.76 15.51 -16.16
N THR A 145 -8.52 15.56 -17.25
CA THR A 145 -8.00 15.80 -18.60
C THR A 145 -8.82 16.87 -19.31
N ASN A 146 -8.53 17.19 -20.58
CA ASN A 146 -9.42 18.04 -21.39
C ASN A 146 -10.80 17.42 -21.64
N TYR A 147 -11.01 16.14 -21.30
CA TYR A 147 -12.34 15.52 -21.29
C TYR A 147 -13.09 15.73 -19.97
N GLY A 148 -12.46 16.34 -18.97
CA GLY A 148 -12.97 16.46 -17.59
C GLY A 148 -12.40 15.38 -16.65
N GLU A 149 -13.02 15.24 -15.48
CA GLU A 149 -12.74 14.15 -14.52
C GLU A 149 -13.26 12.79 -15.03
N LEU A 150 -14.35 12.80 -15.82
CA LEU A 150 -14.95 11.62 -16.45
C LEU A 150 -15.33 11.90 -17.90
N PHE A 151 -15.56 10.85 -18.68
CA PHE A 151 -16.06 10.93 -20.05
C PHE A 151 -17.10 9.84 -20.34
N ASP A 152 -18.00 10.11 -21.27
CA ASP A 152 -19.08 9.21 -21.68
C ASP A 152 -18.72 8.41 -22.94
N VAL A 153 -18.94 7.10 -22.90
CA VAL A 153 -18.90 6.20 -24.05
C VAL A 153 -20.31 5.65 -24.30
N ARG A 154 -21.08 6.34 -25.15
CA ARG A 154 -22.49 6.03 -25.43
C ARG A 154 -22.65 5.42 -26.82
N VAL A 155 -23.57 4.47 -26.96
CA VAL A 155 -24.12 4.04 -28.25
C VAL A 155 -25.62 4.15 -28.15
N GLU A 156 -26.20 5.02 -28.96
CA GLU A 156 -27.64 5.21 -29.07
C GLU A 156 -28.17 4.53 -30.33
N ALA A 157 -29.36 3.94 -30.25
CA ALA A 157 -30.02 3.37 -31.42
C ALA A 157 -30.34 4.48 -32.44
N GLY A 158 -29.64 4.48 -33.58
CA GLY A 158 -29.89 5.38 -34.71
C GLY A 158 -28.94 6.57 -34.91
N ALA A 159 -27.80 6.64 -34.20
CA ALA A 159 -26.83 7.74 -34.35
C ALA A 159 -25.89 7.57 -35.57
N THR A 160 -25.71 8.65 -36.35
CA THR A 160 -24.97 8.70 -37.64
C THR A 160 -23.49 9.11 -37.53
N ASN A 161 -22.83 8.89 -36.39
CA ASN A 161 -21.52 9.48 -36.09
C ASN A 161 -20.37 8.44 -36.15
N LEU A 162 -19.27 8.73 -36.85
CA LEU A 162 -18.27 7.72 -37.25
C LEU A 162 -17.38 7.17 -36.11
N ALA A 163 -17.31 7.85 -34.96
CA ALA A 163 -16.73 7.31 -33.72
C ALA A 163 -17.69 6.35 -32.96
N PHE A 164 -18.92 6.21 -33.49
CA PHE A 164 -20.06 5.50 -32.93
C PHE A 164 -20.62 4.47 -33.93
N THR A 165 -19.72 3.72 -34.59
CA THR A 165 -20.08 2.72 -35.60
C THR A 165 -20.04 1.30 -35.04
N ASP A 166 -20.75 0.38 -35.70
CA ASP A 166 -20.83 -1.06 -35.39
C ASP A 166 -19.49 -1.81 -35.53
N VAL A 167 -18.42 -1.10 -35.94
CA VAL A 167 -17.09 -1.65 -36.22
C VAL A 167 -16.34 -1.94 -34.92
N ALA A 168 -15.63 -3.07 -34.89
CA ALA A 168 -14.75 -3.42 -33.79
C ALA A 168 -13.66 -2.35 -33.56
N ILE A 169 -13.34 -2.10 -32.29
CA ILE A 169 -12.21 -1.25 -31.92
C ILE A 169 -11.03 -2.19 -31.68
N ALA A 170 -9.99 -2.08 -32.52
CA ALA A 170 -8.79 -2.88 -32.39
C ALA A 170 -8.06 -2.61 -31.04
N PRO A 171 -7.30 -3.58 -30.52
CA PRO A 171 -6.51 -3.41 -29.29
C PRO A 171 -5.64 -2.15 -29.32
N HIS A 172 -5.78 -1.31 -28.30
CA HIS A 172 -4.97 -0.10 -28.15
C HIS A 172 -4.79 0.31 -26.69
N THR A 173 -3.77 1.13 -26.42
CA THR A 173 -3.66 1.89 -25.18
C THR A 173 -4.19 3.30 -25.37
N ASP A 174 -4.73 3.87 -24.30
CA ASP A 174 -5.30 5.21 -24.32
C ASP A 174 -4.24 6.29 -24.15
N ASN A 175 -4.44 7.38 -24.88
CA ASN A 175 -3.71 8.63 -24.72
C ASN A 175 -2.18 8.51 -24.80
N PRO A 176 -1.58 7.74 -25.75
CA PRO A 176 -0.12 7.66 -25.86
C PRO A 176 0.54 9.00 -26.25
N TYR A 177 -0.27 9.99 -26.63
CA TYR A 177 0.10 11.39 -26.87
C TYR A 177 0.25 12.24 -25.59
N ARG A 178 0.05 11.67 -24.39
CA ARG A 178 0.31 12.33 -23.11
C ARG A 178 1.62 11.83 -22.50
N ASP A 179 2.36 12.73 -21.87
CA ASP A 179 3.56 12.42 -21.10
C ASP A 179 3.56 13.23 -19.78
N PRO A 180 3.35 12.59 -18.62
CA PRO A 180 3.13 11.16 -18.43
C PRO A 180 1.80 10.67 -19.03
N VAL A 181 1.78 9.42 -19.52
CA VAL A 181 0.55 8.76 -19.97
C VAL A 181 -0.33 8.45 -18.76
N PRO A 182 -1.67 8.50 -18.88
CA PRO A 182 -2.52 8.02 -17.82
C PRO A 182 -2.26 6.53 -17.54
N THR A 183 -1.91 6.18 -16.31
CA THR A 183 -1.41 4.83 -16.02
C THR A 183 -2.52 3.83 -15.68
N LEU A 184 -3.67 4.31 -15.17
CA LEU A 184 -4.89 3.52 -15.02
C LEU A 184 -6.03 4.12 -15.85
N GLN A 185 -6.89 3.24 -16.37
CA GLN A 185 -8.19 3.59 -16.93
C GLN A 185 -9.27 2.77 -16.21
N LEU A 186 -10.41 3.41 -15.95
CA LEU A 186 -11.59 2.80 -15.39
C LEU A 186 -12.74 2.93 -16.38
N LEU A 187 -13.58 1.90 -16.49
CA LEU A 187 -14.78 1.89 -17.32
C LEU A 187 -15.94 1.26 -16.53
N HIS A 188 -16.88 2.10 -16.10
CA HIS A 188 -18.07 1.70 -15.37
C HIS A 188 -19.28 1.61 -16.30
N CYS A 189 -19.98 0.47 -16.29
CA CYS A 189 -21.14 0.24 -17.12
C CYS A 189 -22.43 0.71 -16.45
N LEU A 190 -23.10 1.68 -17.08
CA LEU A 190 -24.43 2.14 -16.66
C LEU A 190 -25.55 1.44 -17.42
N ALA A 191 -25.28 1.04 -18.66
CA ALA A 191 -26.22 0.30 -19.49
C ALA A 191 -25.48 -0.52 -20.55
N ASN A 192 -25.95 -1.73 -20.80
CA ASN A 192 -25.48 -2.55 -21.91
C ASN A 192 -26.57 -3.50 -22.42
N GLU A 193 -27.43 -2.97 -23.29
CA GLU A 193 -28.56 -3.67 -23.92
C GLU A 193 -28.21 -4.17 -25.35
N ALA A 194 -27.02 -3.85 -25.87
CA ALA A 194 -26.56 -4.25 -27.20
C ALA A 194 -26.05 -5.70 -27.24
N VAL A 195 -26.21 -6.40 -28.38
CA VAL A 195 -25.58 -7.72 -28.60
C VAL A 195 -24.23 -7.53 -29.29
N GLY A 196 -23.20 -8.24 -28.84
CA GLY A 196 -21.80 -7.91 -29.15
C GLY A 196 -21.34 -6.65 -28.41
N GLY A 197 -20.30 -6.01 -28.91
CA GLY A 197 -19.70 -4.83 -28.25
C GLY A 197 -19.07 -5.15 -26.89
N ASP A 198 -18.66 -6.41 -26.73
CA ASP A 198 -18.00 -6.92 -25.54
C ASP A 198 -16.62 -6.30 -25.40
N SER A 199 -16.19 -6.14 -24.16
CA SER A 199 -14.88 -5.59 -23.83
C SER A 199 -13.81 -6.60 -24.16
N GLY A 200 -12.70 -6.14 -24.74
CA GLY A 200 -11.53 -6.97 -25.00
C GLY A 200 -10.31 -6.45 -24.25
N LEU A 201 -9.46 -7.34 -23.74
CA LEU A 201 -8.15 -7.03 -23.19
C LEU A 201 -7.08 -7.91 -23.84
N VAL A 202 -5.91 -7.32 -24.09
CA VAL A 202 -4.70 -8.00 -24.54
C VAL A 202 -3.55 -7.57 -23.65
N ASP A 203 -2.82 -8.55 -23.10
CA ASP A 203 -1.61 -8.26 -22.34
C ASP A 203 -0.47 -7.80 -23.25
N GLY A 204 -0.26 -6.48 -23.31
CA GLY A 204 0.78 -5.87 -24.13
C GLY A 204 2.19 -6.31 -23.75
N PHE A 205 2.43 -6.62 -22.47
CA PHE A 205 3.73 -7.13 -22.03
C PHE A 205 3.94 -8.56 -22.50
N ARG A 206 2.91 -9.40 -22.46
CA ARG A 206 2.97 -10.75 -23.06
C ARG A 206 3.22 -10.66 -24.56
N ALA A 207 2.53 -9.77 -25.28
CA ALA A 207 2.73 -9.57 -26.71
C ALA A 207 4.17 -9.09 -27.02
N ALA A 208 4.71 -8.17 -26.21
CA ALA A 208 6.05 -7.65 -26.36
C ALA A 208 7.12 -8.70 -26.05
N ALA A 209 6.93 -9.53 -25.02
CA ALA A 209 7.79 -10.66 -24.71
C ALA A 209 7.78 -11.71 -25.85
N LEU A 210 6.60 -12.00 -26.42
CA LEU A 210 6.50 -12.88 -27.59
C LEU A 210 7.24 -12.32 -28.81
N LEU A 211 7.20 -11.01 -29.03
CA LEU A 211 7.98 -10.36 -30.08
C LEU A 211 9.48 -10.49 -29.79
N ARG A 212 9.92 -10.24 -28.55
CA ARG A 212 11.31 -10.42 -28.11
C ARG A 212 11.84 -11.81 -28.40
N ASP A 213 11.03 -12.84 -28.18
CA ASP A 213 11.41 -14.24 -28.40
C ASP A 213 11.40 -14.63 -29.89
N GLN A 214 10.42 -14.14 -30.66
CA GLN A 214 10.22 -14.53 -32.06
C GLN A 214 11.08 -13.72 -33.04
N ASP A 215 11.27 -12.44 -32.76
CA ASP A 215 12.03 -11.51 -33.59
C ASP A 215 12.71 -10.44 -32.70
N PRO A 216 13.89 -10.77 -32.11
CA PRO A 216 14.63 -9.86 -31.24
C PRO A 216 15.01 -8.55 -31.92
N ALA A 217 15.21 -8.55 -33.25
CA ALA A 217 15.57 -7.36 -34.01
C ALA A 217 14.38 -6.41 -34.16
N ALA A 218 13.18 -6.95 -34.43
CA ALA A 218 11.95 -6.18 -34.40
C ALA A 218 11.66 -5.61 -33.01
N PHE A 219 11.84 -6.40 -31.95
CA PHE A 219 11.68 -5.94 -30.58
C PHE A 219 12.62 -4.77 -30.26
N ASP A 220 13.91 -4.91 -30.55
CA ASP A 220 14.94 -3.89 -30.32
C ASP A 220 14.70 -2.60 -31.14
N LEU A 221 14.09 -2.72 -32.32
CA LEU A 221 13.68 -1.55 -33.09
C LEU A 221 12.49 -0.83 -32.44
N LEU A 222 11.47 -1.58 -32.00
CA LEU A 222 10.27 -1.00 -31.38
C LEU A 222 10.51 -0.43 -29.98
N THR A 223 11.61 -0.81 -29.31
CA THR A 223 12.00 -0.24 -28.01
C THR A 223 12.86 1.02 -28.13
N ARG A 224 13.56 1.21 -29.25
CA ARG A 224 14.49 2.33 -29.44
C ARG A 224 13.99 3.42 -30.37
N THR A 225 13.08 3.12 -31.31
CA THR A 225 12.54 4.12 -32.23
C THR A 225 11.44 4.95 -31.56
N PRO A 226 11.63 6.27 -31.37
CA PRO A 226 10.59 7.13 -30.85
C PRO A 226 9.46 7.31 -31.88
N VAL A 227 8.22 7.07 -31.46
CA VAL A 227 7.02 7.24 -32.28
C VAL A 227 6.30 8.51 -31.84
N PRO A 228 6.04 9.47 -32.75
CA PRO A 228 5.30 10.67 -32.40
C PRO A 228 3.80 10.33 -32.35
N PHE A 229 3.17 10.64 -31.23
CA PHE A 229 1.73 10.58 -31.04
C PHE A 229 1.16 11.99 -30.94
N ARG A 230 -0.02 12.22 -31.51
CA ARG A 230 -0.72 13.50 -31.44
C ARG A 230 -2.23 13.33 -31.31
N TYR A 231 -2.82 14.17 -30.48
CA TYR A 231 -4.25 14.43 -30.44
C TYR A 231 -4.49 15.92 -30.58
N ARG A 232 -5.50 16.32 -31.35
CA ARG A 232 -5.85 17.73 -31.52
C ARG A 232 -7.35 17.90 -31.65
N ASP A 233 -7.91 18.78 -30.82
CA ASP A 233 -9.28 19.26 -30.92
C ASP A 233 -9.33 20.80 -30.82
N ARG A 234 -10.51 21.36 -30.49
CA ARG A 234 -10.69 22.81 -30.34
C ARG A 234 -10.01 23.40 -29.10
N SER A 235 -9.87 22.61 -28.04
CA SER A 235 -9.43 22.99 -26.69
C SER A 235 -8.06 22.43 -26.30
N ALA A 236 -7.52 21.45 -27.03
CA ALA A 236 -6.29 20.75 -26.70
C ALA A 236 -5.51 20.37 -27.97
N ASP A 237 -4.18 20.49 -27.89
CA ASP A 237 -3.22 19.97 -28.86
C ASP A 237 -2.10 19.28 -28.07
N LEU A 238 -2.14 17.95 -28.04
CA LEU A 238 -1.32 17.12 -27.16
C LEU A 238 -0.38 16.28 -28.00
N THR A 239 0.89 16.21 -27.61
CA THR A 239 1.92 15.44 -28.30
C THR A 239 2.84 14.75 -27.32
N ALA A 240 3.25 13.53 -27.65
CA ALA A 240 4.34 12.83 -27.00
C ALA A 240 5.14 12.05 -28.04
N GLU A 241 6.43 11.84 -27.79
CA GLU A 241 7.31 11.06 -28.66
C GLU A 241 7.98 9.97 -27.83
N LYS A 242 7.55 8.71 -28.05
CA LYS A 242 7.88 7.58 -27.18
C LYS A 242 7.95 6.29 -28.00
N PRO A 243 8.78 5.30 -27.64
CA PRO A 243 8.77 4.00 -28.29
C PRO A 243 7.42 3.29 -28.09
N LEU A 244 7.12 2.32 -28.95
CA LEU A 244 5.93 1.46 -28.79
C LEU A 244 6.07 0.55 -27.57
N ILE A 245 7.30 0.13 -27.25
CA ILE A 245 7.62 -0.71 -26.09
C ILE A 245 8.66 0.04 -25.25
N GLY A 246 8.26 0.55 -24.09
CA GLY A 246 9.15 1.20 -23.14
C GLY A 246 9.85 0.17 -22.24
N LEU A 247 11.17 0.33 -22.09
CA LEU A 247 11.98 -0.46 -21.15
C LEU A 247 12.36 0.37 -19.92
N ASP A 248 12.55 -0.30 -18.79
CA ASP A 248 13.24 0.29 -17.64
C ASP A 248 14.76 0.39 -17.91
N PRO A 249 15.53 1.08 -17.05
CA PRO A 249 16.99 1.17 -17.21
C PRO A 249 17.75 -0.17 -17.14
N ARG A 250 17.10 -1.25 -16.69
CA ARG A 250 17.65 -2.60 -16.63
C ARG A 250 17.24 -3.47 -17.83
N GLY A 251 16.48 -2.92 -18.78
CA GLY A 251 16.04 -3.59 -20.01
C GLY A 251 14.75 -4.40 -19.88
N ALA A 252 14.05 -4.32 -18.75
CA ALA A 252 12.76 -4.97 -18.54
C ALA A 252 11.63 -4.18 -19.19
N ILE A 253 10.66 -4.87 -19.80
CA ILE A 253 9.46 -4.23 -20.35
C ILE A 253 8.72 -3.52 -19.20
N ARG A 254 8.45 -2.23 -19.36
CA ARG A 254 7.80 -1.36 -18.37
C ARG A 254 6.54 -0.68 -18.89
N GLU A 255 6.40 -0.55 -20.21
CA GLU A 255 5.30 0.20 -20.81
C GLU A 255 5.04 -0.22 -22.26
N VAL A 256 3.78 -0.17 -22.71
CA VAL A 256 3.38 -0.30 -24.11
C VAL A 256 2.53 0.90 -24.51
N ARG A 257 2.89 1.57 -25.60
CA ARG A 257 2.11 2.64 -26.23
C ARG A 257 1.72 2.22 -27.62
N PHE A 258 0.45 1.88 -27.82
CA PHE A 258 0.01 1.33 -29.09
C PHE A 258 -1.39 1.86 -29.43
N ASN A 259 -1.47 2.88 -30.29
CA ASN A 259 -2.74 3.42 -30.75
C ASN A 259 -2.60 4.06 -32.13
N ASN A 260 -2.94 3.29 -33.17
CA ASN A 260 -2.80 3.68 -34.56
C ASN A 260 -3.54 4.99 -34.92
N ARG A 261 -4.66 5.30 -34.25
CA ARG A 261 -5.47 6.51 -34.50
C ARG A 261 -4.75 7.81 -34.11
N SER A 262 -3.74 7.71 -33.26
CA SER A 262 -2.99 8.86 -32.73
C SER A 262 -1.52 8.88 -33.15
N VAL A 263 -1.05 7.89 -33.90
CA VAL A 263 0.30 7.92 -34.49
C VAL A 263 0.35 9.05 -35.51
N SER A 264 1.29 9.97 -35.31
CA SER A 264 1.61 11.06 -36.24
C SER A 264 2.67 10.62 -37.23
N THR A 265 3.04 11.50 -38.17
CA THR A 265 4.11 11.25 -39.13
C THR A 265 5.43 10.98 -38.39
N LEU A 266 5.95 9.76 -38.53
CA LEU A 266 7.26 9.37 -38.02
C LEU A 266 8.33 10.34 -38.51
N ARG A 267 9.17 10.79 -37.59
CA ARG A 267 10.35 11.60 -37.84
C ARG A 267 11.55 10.69 -37.68
N GLY A 268 12.53 10.78 -38.57
CA GLY A 268 13.74 9.95 -38.48
C GLY A 268 13.88 9.01 -39.68
N PRO A 269 13.87 7.68 -39.49
CA PRO A 269 14.51 6.73 -40.40
C PRO A 269 14.01 6.86 -41.84
N VAL A 270 14.95 6.74 -42.80
CA VAL A 270 14.69 6.75 -44.24
C VAL A 270 15.23 5.47 -44.87
N GLY A 271 14.61 5.03 -45.97
CA GLY A 271 15.03 3.80 -46.67
C GLY A 271 14.84 2.55 -45.81
N ALA A 272 15.84 1.65 -45.80
CA ALA A 272 15.72 0.31 -45.23
C ALA A 272 15.37 0.27 -43.72
N GLU A 273 15.77 1.29 -42.95
CA GLU A 273 15.44 1.38 -41.52
C GLU A 273 13.95 1.68 -41.30
N LEU A 274 13.35 2.49 -42.18
CA LEU A 274 11.91 2.77 -42.15
C LEU A 274 11.12 1.51 -42.53
N ASP A 275 11.57 0.78 -43.55
CA ASP A 275 10.96 -0.48 -43.96
C ASP A 275 11.02 -1.53 -42.83
N ALA A 276 12.16 -1.64 -42.15
CA ALA A 276 12.33 -2.51 -40.99
C ALA A 276 11.42 -2.10 -39.84
N PHE A 277 11.26 -0.80 -39.58
CA PHE A 277 10.34 -0.31 -38.54
C PHE A 277 8.90 -0.70 -38.84
N TYR A 278 8.43 -0.48 -40.07
CA TYR A 278 7.06 -0.85 -40.42
C TYR A 278 6.84 -2.37 -40.44
N ALA A 279 7.87 -3.16 -40.80
CA ALA A 279 7.81 -4.61 -40.67
C ALA A 279 7.67 -5.03 -39.20
N ALA A 280 8.49 -4.46 -38.30
CA ALA A 280 8.42 -4.70 -36.86
C ALA A 280 7.08 -4.27 -36.26
N TYR A 281 6.60 -3.07 -36.61
CA TYR A 281 5.31 -2.54 -36.17
C TYR A 281 4.15 -3.44 -36.59
N ARG A 282 4.16 -3.94 -37.85
CA ARG A 282 3.16 -4.91 -38.33
C ARG A 282 3.26 -6.25 -37.62
N ALA A 283 4.47 -6.72 -37.33
CA ALA A 283 4.67 -7.97 -36.59
C ALA A 283 4.08 -7.88 -35.17
N PHE A 284 4.33 -6.77 -34.47
CA PHE A 284 3.75 -6.52 -33.15
C PHE A 284 2.22 -6.42 -33.21
N ALA A 285 1.67 -5.66 -34.17
CA ALA A 285 0.23 -5.57 -34.40
C ALA A 285 -0.40 -6.96 -34.63
N ALA A 286 0.23 -7.80 -35.44
CA ALA A 286 -0.24 -9.16 -35.71
C ALA A 286 -0.23 -10.05 -34.46
N ILE A 287 0.75 -9.88 -33.56
CA ILE A 287 0.76 -10.57 -32.26
C ILE A 287 -0.46 -10.15 -31.43
N THR A 288 -0.73 -8.85 -31.31
CA THR A 288 -1.87 -8.35 -30.50
C THR A 288 -3.24 -8.83 -30.99
N LEU A 289 -3.34 -9.26 -32.25
CA LEU A 289 -4.56 -9.76 -32.87
C LEU A 289 -4.71 -11.29 -32.81
N ARG A 290 -3.75 -12.01 -32.21
CA ARG A 290 -3.85 -13.47 -32.05
C ARG A 290 -5.02 -13.84 -31.14
N PRO A 291 -5.96 -14.71 -31.58
CA PRO A 291 -7.13 -15.06 -30.78
C PRO A 291 -6.79 -15.59 -29.38
N GLU A 292 -5.70 -16.34 -29.25
CA GLU A 292 -5.26 -16.87 -27.96
C GLU A 292 -4.81 -15.79 -26.95
N LEU A 293 -4.51 -14.57 -27.42
CA LEU A 293 -4.13 -13.44 -26.56
C LEU A 293 -5.28 -12.47 -26.29
N GLN A 294 -6.41 -12.59 -26.99
CA GLN A 294 -7.56 -11.70 -26.85
C GLN A 294 -8.54 -12.25 -25.81
N LEU A 295 -8.55 -11.62 -24.64
CA LEU A 295 -9.53 -11.91 -23.60
C LEU A 295 -10.79 -11.06 -23.85
N GLU A 296 -11.88 -11.72 -24.21
CA GLU A 296 -13.19 -11.07 -24.43
C GLU A 296 -14.14 -11.37 -23.27
N PHE A 297 -14.83 -10.33 -22.78
CA PHE A 297 -15.82 -10.44 -21.71
C PHE A 297 -16.83 -9.31 -21.76
N ARG A 298 -18.01 -9.57 -21.16
CA ARG A 298 -19.11 -8.61 -21.13
C ARG A 298 -19.16 -7.87 -19.80
N LEU A 299 -19.30 -6.54 -19.88
CA LEU A 299 -19.65 -5.69 -18.74
C LEU A 299 -21.17 -5.47 -18.74
N GLY A 300 -21.84 -5.88 -17.67
CA GLY A 300 -23.22 -5.57 -17.36
C GLY A 300 -23.34 -4.30 -16.50
N PRO A 301 -24.56 -3.75 -16.34
CA PRO A 301 -24.78 -2.58 -15.48
C PRO A 301 -24.28 -2.82 -14.05
N GLY A 302 -23.48 -1.88 -13.55
CA GLY A 302 -22.85 -1.94 -12.23
C GLY A 302 -21.46 -2.61 -12.23
N ASP A 303 -20.99 -3.12 -13.37
CA ASP A 303 -19.62 -3.58 -13.50
C ASP A 303 -18.68 -2.41 -13.77
N CYS A 304 -17.58 -2.31 -13.02
CA CYS A 304 -16.51 -1.36 -13.25
C CYS A 304 -15.19 -2.09 -13.50
N LEU A 305 -14.67 -1.98 -14.72
CA LEU A 305 -13.35 -2.48 -15.07
C LEU A 305 -12.29 -1.46 -14.66
N ILE A 306 -11.27 -1.87 -13.92
CA ILE A 306 -10.06 -1.09 -13.63
C ILE A 306 -8.90 -1.80 -14.35
N PHE A 307 -8.09 -1.07 -15.11
CA PHE A 307 -6.94 -1.66 -15.79
C PHE A 307 -5.73 -0.75 -15.95
N ASP A 308 -4.55 -1.37 -16.00
CA ASP A 308 -3.24 -0.77 -16.25
C ASP A 308 -3.10 -0.39 -17.73
N ASN A 309 -3.30 0.89 -18.02
CA ASN A 309 -3.22 1.46 -19.36
C ASN A 309 -1.77 1.61 -19.87
N THR A 310 -0.77 1.38 -19.01
CA THR A 310 0.64 1.28 -19.45
C THR A 310 1.00 -0.12 -19.95
N ARG A 311 0.13 -1.11 -19.72
CA ARG A 311 0.37 -2.52 -20.03
C ARG A 311 -0.68 -3.09 -20.97
N LEU A 312 -1.95 -2.99 -20.58
CA LEU A 312 -3.05 -3.65 -21.26
C LEU A 312 -3.55 -2.81 -22.43
N LEU A 313 -3.63 -3.45 -23.59
CA LEU A 313 -4.39 -2.92 -24.70
C LEU A 313 -5.85 -3.33 -24.49
N HIS A 314 -6.77 -2.41 -24.72
CA HIS A 314 -8.19 -2.67 -24.64
C HIS A 314 -8.84 -2.53 -26.02
N ALA A 315 -9.91 -3.29 -26.21
CA ALA A 315 -10.60 -3.45 -27.48
C ALA A 315 -12.11 -3.53 -27.25
N ARG A 316 -12.86 -3.52 -28.34
CA ARG A 316 -14.29 -3.81 -28.32
C ARG A 316 -14.65 -4.65 -29.54
N THR A 317 -15.39 -5.73 -29.34
CA THR A 317 -15.93 -6.51 -30.48
C THR A 317 -16.93 -5.68 -31.28
N ALA A 318 -17.28 -6.15 -32.47
CA ALA A 318 -18.31 -5.51 -33.28
C ALA A 318 -19.69 -5.62 -32.60
N PHE A 319 -20.60 -4.69 -32.90
CA PHE A 319 -21.99 -4.85 -32.47
C PHE A 319 -22.72 -5.76 -33.46
N GLU A 320 -23.39 -6.78 -32.95
CA GLU A 320 -24.26 -7.66 -33.72
C GLU A 320 -25.69 -7.12 -33.79
N GLN A 321 -26.15 -6.48 -32.71
CA GLN A 321 -27.46 -5.82 -32.65
C GLN A 321 -27.37 -4.51 -31.87
N ALA A 322 -27.94 -3.45 -32.47
CA ALA A 322 -27.99 -2.13 -31.84
C ALA A 322 -28.85 -2.16 -30.58
N GLY A 323 -28.31 -1.60 -29.50
CA GLY A 323 -29.00 -1.46 -28.21
C GLY A 323 -28.33 -0.34 -27.42
N ARG A 324 -29.03 0.18 -26.39
CA ARG A 324 -28.47 1.25 -25.56
C ARG A 324 -27.23 0.74 -24.83
N ARG A 325 -26.10 1.41 -25.02
CA ARG A 325 -24.88 1.16 -24.27
C ARG A 325 -24.34 2.46 -23.73
N HIS A 326 -23.98 2.46 -22.45
CA HIS A 326 -23.44 3.63 -21.76
C HIS A 326 -22.38 3.16 -20.77
N LEU A 327 -21.13 3.46 -21.06
CA LEU A 327 -20.04 3.39 -20.08
C LEU A 327 -19.62 4.80 -19.69
N GLN A 328 -19.25 5.00 -18.44
CA GLN A 328 -18.50 6.18 -17.99
C GLN A 328 -17.06 5.76 -17.71
N GLY A 329 -16.13 6.51 -18.29
CA GLY A 329 -14.71 6.30 -18.08
C GLY A 329 -14.07 7.42 -17.27
N CYS A 330 -13.02 7.08 -16.54
CA CYS A 330 -12.09 8.06 -15.98
C CYS A 330 -10.67 7.50 -15.99
N TYR A 331 -9.69 8.36 -15.68
CA TYR A 331 -8.30 7.96 -15.56
C TYR A 331 -7.83 8.13 -14.11
N ALA A 332 -6.90 7.28 -13.68
CA ALA A 332 -6.26 7.34 -12.36
C ALA A 332 -4.79 6.93 -12.48
N ASP A 333 -4.09 6.76 -11.36
CA ASP A 333 -2.65 6.51 -11.34
C ASP A 333 -2.21 5.29 -10.51
N LEU A 334 -1.29 4.51 -11.08
CA LEU A 334 -0.71 3.31 -10.49
C LEU A 334 0.09 3.58 -9.21
N ASP A 335 0.72 4.75 -9.07
CA ASP A 335 1.44 5.12 -7.84
C ASP A 335 0.48 5.23 -6.67
N SER A 336 -0.68 5.86 -6.85
CA SER A 336 -1.69 5.99 -5.80
C SER A 336 -2.28 4.63 -5.42
N LEU A 337 -2.61 3.80 -6.42
CA LEU A 337 -3.04 2.41 -6.19
C LEU A 337 -1.98 1.61 -5.43
N SER A 338 -0.71 1.72 -5.83
CA SER A 338 0.39 0.99 -5.20
C SER A 338 0.66 1.50 -3.78
N SER A 339 0.52 2.80 -3.54
CA SER A 339 0.63 3.41 -2.22
C SER A 339 -0.45 2.89 -1.29
N THR A 340 -1.71 2.91 -1.71
CA THR A 340 -2.84 2.36 -0.94
C THR A 340 -2.63 0.89 -0.63
N LEU A 341 -2.22 0.07 -1.62
CA LEU A 341 -1.91 -1.35 -1.40
C LEU A 341 -0.80 -1.55 -0.37
N SER A 342 0.28 -0.77 -0.42
CA SER A 342 1.38 -0.87 0.54
C SER A 342 0.95 -0.48 1.96
N VAL A 343 0.11 0.56 2.10
CA VAL A 343 -0.45 0.97 3.40
C VAL A 343 -1.36 -0.13 3.96
N LEU A 344 -2.28 -0.66 3.16
CA LEU A 344 -3.18 -1.73 3.58
C LEU A 344 -2.41 -2.97 4.05
N ARG A 345 -1.39 -3.40 3.28
CA ARG A 345 -0.53 -4.54 3.66
C ARG A 345 0.25 -4.28 4.95
N ARG A 346 0.85 -3.09 5.09
CA ARG A 346 1.56 -2.69 6.31
C ARG A 346 0.64 -2.75 7.53
N ASN A 347 -0.55 -2.20 7.39
CA ASN A 347 -1.50 -2.09 8.50
C ASN A 347 -2.05 -3.47 8.90
N THR A 348 -2.43 -4.27 7.91
CA THR A 348 -2.93 -5.64 8.12
C THR A 348 -1.86 -6.53 8.73
N ALA A 349 -0.61 -6.49 8.22
CA ALA A 349 0.49 -7.27 8.79
C ALA A 349 0.80 -6.88 10.24
N ALA A 350 0.72 -5.60 10.60
CA ALA A 350 0.91 -5.15 11.98
C ALA A 350 -0.24 -5.60 12.90
N LEU A 351 -1.48 -5.67 12.38
CA LEU A 351 -2.61 -6.24 13.12
C LEU A 351 -2.47 -7.75 13.30
N ASP A 352 -1.98 -8.47 12.29
CA ASP A 352 -1.68 -9.90 12.39
C ASP A 352 -0.56 -10.18 13.39
N GLU A 353 0.47 -9.33 13.43
CA GLU A 353 1.54 -9.40 14.43
C GLU A 353 0.97 -9.19 15.84
N LEU A 354 0.12 -8.18 16.04
CA LEU A 354 -0.58 -7.98 17.32
C LEU A 354 -1.46 -9.17 17.68
N GLU A 355 -2.28 -9.67 16.76
CA GLU A 355 -3.18 -10.81 17.02
C GLU A 355 -2.39 -12.06 17.42
N ALA A 356 -1.30 -12.37 16.70
CA ALA A 356 -0.41 -13.48 17.04
C ALA A 356 0.25 -13.31 18.41
N LEU A 357 0.56 -12.09 18.84
CA LEU A 357 1.06 -11.82 20.19
C LEU A 357 0.01 -12.11 21.26
N PHE A 358 -1.24 -11.71 21.04
CA PHE A 358 -2.34 -11.99 21.97
C PHE A 358 -2.67 -13.49 22.05
N GLU A 359 -2.55 -14.24 20.94
CA GLU A 359 -2.78 -15.70 20.91
C GLU A 359 -1.58 -16.53 21.41
N GLY A 360 -0.36 -16.00 21.27
CA GLY A 360 0.90 -16.70 21.58
C GLY A 360 1.52 -16.28 22.92
N GLU A 361 2.55 -15.44 22.87
CA GLU A 361 3.33 -15.03 24.06
C GLU A 361 2.48 -14.35 25.13
N GLY A 362 1.41 -13.65 24.74
CA GLY A 362 0.47 -13.02 25.65
C GLY A 362 -0.37 -14.00 26.46
N ALA A 363 -0.47 -15.27 26.05
CA ALA A 363 -1.13 -16.33 26.81
C ALA A 363 -0.29 -16.87 27.98
N ALA A 364 0.92 -16.35 28.20
CA ALA A 364 1.77 -16.69 29.34
C ALA A 364 1.30 -16.00 30.65
N GLU A 365 1.69 -16.58 31.80
CA GLU A 365 1.38 -16.03 33.13
C GLU A 365 1.91 -14.59 33.29
N TYR A 366 1.04 -13.67 33.72
CA TYR A 366 1.38 -12.28 33.97
C TYR A 366 1.96 -12.08 35.37
N LEU A 367 3.27 -12.30 35.55
CA LEU A 367 4.03 -11.89 36.76
C LEU A 367 3.36 -12.20 38.12
N GLY A 368 2.69 -13.36 38.22
CA GLY A 368 2.00 -13.80 39.45
C GLY A 368 0.57 -13.28 39.64
N GLU A 369 -0.01 -12.60 38.65
CA GLU A 369 -1.44 -12.28 38.57
C GLU A 369 -2.28 -13.49 38.13
N ALA A 370 -3.57 -13.45 38.44
CA ALA A 370 -4.51 -14.55 38.14
C ALA A 370 -4.99 -14.58 36.67
N VAL A 371 -4.56 -13.62 35.85
CA VAL A 371 -4.87 -13.51 34.42
C VAL A 371 -3.59 -13.54 33.59
N THR A 372 -3.70 -13.94 32.33
CA THR A 372 -2.61 -13.81 31.36
C THR A 372 -2.41 -12.35 30.93
N MET A 373 -1.25 -12.03 30.33
CA MET A 373 -0.99 -10.68 29.83
C MET A 373 -2.01 -10.26 28.76
N ALA A 374 -2.39 -11.20 27.88
CA ALA A 374 -3.40 -10.98 26.85
C ALA A 374 -4.78 -10.70 27.47
N GLU A 375 -5.21 -11.50 28.45
CA GLU A 375 -6.49 -11.26 29.14
C GLU A 375 -6.51 -9.90 29.84
N HIS A 376 -5.43 -9.54 30.52
CA HIS A 376 -5.27 -8.23 31.16
C HIS A 376 -5.45 -7.08 30.16
N MET A 377 -4.72 -7.09 29.06
CA MET A 377 -4.83 -6.08 28.01
C MET A 377 -6.23 -6.03 27.37
N LEU A 378 -6.84 -7.19 27.07
CA LEU A 378 -8.20 -7.29 26.51
C LEU A 378 -9.25 -6.75 27.49
N GLN A 379 -9.13 -7.05 28.78
CA GLN A 379 -10.00 -6.52 29.83
C GLN A 379 -9.83 -5.00 29.96
N ALA A 380 -8.61 -4.47 29.91
CA ALA A 380 -8.37 -3.03 29.97
C ALA A 380 -9.04 -2.29 28.80
N GLY A 381 -8.89 -2.81 27.58
CA GLY A 381 -9.60 -2.32 26.40
C GLY A 381 -11.13 -2.41 26.54
N ALA A 382 -11.64 -3.50 27.10
CA ALA A 382 -13.07 -3.70 27.32
C ALA A 382 -13.64 -2.70 28.34
N LEU A 383 -12.92 -2.44 29.43
CA LEU A 383 -13.28 -1.46 30.45
C LEU A 383 -13.29 -0.04 29.87
N ALA A 384 -12.30 0.32 29.06
CA ALA A 384 -12.25 1.60 28.36
C ALA A 384 -13.45 1.77 27.42
N ARG A 385 -13.77 0.72 26.64
CA ARG A 385 -14.92 0.70 25.73
C ARG A 385 -16.24 0.83 26.49
N ALA A 386 -16.41 0.11 27.59
CA ALA A 386 -17.60 0.18 28.45
C ALA A 386 -17.76 1.55 29.13
N ALA A 387 -16.66 2.24 29.42
CA ALA A 387 -16.66 3.60 29.96
C ALA A 387 -17.00 4.68 28.91
N GLY A 388 -17.20 4.31 27.64
CA GLY A 388 -17.46 5.28 26.56
C GLY A 388 -16.24 6.14 26.21
N ALA A 389 -15.04 5.61 26.43
CA ALA A 389 -13.80 6.34 26.13
C ALA A 389 -13.64 6.60 24.62
N PRO A 390 -12.91 7.66 24.22
CA PRO A 390 -12.58 7.89 22.82
C PRO A 390 -11.85 6.69 22.20
N PRO A 391 -12.04 6.40 20.89
CA PRO A 391 -11.39 5.29 20.18
C PRO A 391 -9.89 5.13 20.46
N ALA A 392 -9.14 6.23 20.38
CA ALA A 392 -7.70 6.23 20.63
C ALA A 392 -7.33 5.77 22.05
N LEU A 393 -8.18 6.09 23.05
CA LEU A 393 -7.93 5.74 24.43
C LEU A 393 -8.33 4.28 24.74
N VAL A 394 -9.34 3.76 24.05
CA VAL A 394 -9.66 2.32 24.05
C VAL A 394 -8.49 1.52 23.48
N ALA A 395 -7.93 1.96 22.35
CA ALA A 395 -6.74 1.34 21.76
C ALA A 395 -5.52 1.46 22.67
N ALA A 396 -5.32 2.61 23.32
CA ALA A 396 -4.23 2.79 24.28
C ALA A 396 -4.35 1.84 25.48
N ALA A 397 -5.55 1.65 26.03
CA ALA A 397 -5.79 0.71 27.11
C ALA A 397 -5.55 -0.75 26.67
N LEU A 398 -6.00 -1.10 25.47
CA LEU A 398 -5.76 -2.43 24.89
C LEU A 398 -4.27 -2.72 24.66
N LEU A 399 -3.49 -1.71 24.27
CA LEU A 399 -2.10 -1.87 23.80
C LEU A 399 -1.06 -1.30 24.79
N HIS A 400 -1.39 -1.13 26.07
CA HIS A 400 -0.46 -0.46 27.00
C HIS A 400 0.79 -1.30 27.32
N ASP A 401 0.64 -2.62 27.34
CA ASP A 401 1.68 -3.57 27.78
C ASP A 401 2.32 -4.39 26.65
N VAL A 402 2.02 -4.10 25.37
CA VAL A 402 2.64 -4.83 24.22
C VAL A 402 4.18 -4.69 24.17
N GLY A 403 4.74 -3.68 24.84
CA GLY A 403 6.20 -3.54 24.99
C GLY A 403 6.86 -4.64 25.81
N HIS A 404 6.10 -5.48 26.50
CA HIS A 404 6.63 -6.70 27.13
C HIS A 404 7.09 -7.76 26.10
N PHE A 405 6.51 -7.76 24.90
CA PHE A 405 6.84 -8.69 23.82
C PHE A 405 7.93 -8.16 22.87
N HIS A 406 7.97 -6.84 22.68
CA HIS A 406 8.99 -6.18 21.89
C HIS A 406 10.11 -5.70 22.81
N GLY A 407 11.17 -6.48 22.99
CA GLY A 407 12.32 -6.08 23.80
C GLY A 407 13.11 -7.27 24.34
N SER A 408 14.16 -6.99 25.09
CA SER A 408 14.87 -8.01 25.89
C SER A 408 13.99 -8.45 27.06
N GLY A 409 12.93 -9.24 26.78
CA GLY A 409 12.02 -9.84 27.77
C GLY A 409 12.72 -10.71 28.85
N LEU A 410 14.05 -10.85 28.78
CA LEU A 410 14.92 -11.45 29.79
C LEU A 410 15.27 -10.51 30.96
N GLU A 411 15.06 -9.20 30.87
CA GLU A 411 15.52 -8.24 31.89
C GLU A 411 14.63 -8.15 33.13
N LEU A 412 13.32 -8.48 33.04
CA LEU A 412 12.44 -8.46 34.21
C LEU A 412 12.81 -9.55 35.23
N MET A 413 13.27 -10.71 34.74
CA MET A 413 13.81 -11.80 35.57
C MET A 413 15.16 -11.45 36.21
N ALA A 414 15.81 -10.37 35.76
CA ALA A 414 17.08 -9.86 36.28
C ALA A 414 16.92 -8.66 37.25
N GLY A 415 15.69 -8.24 37.56
CA GLY A 415 15.40 -7.20 38.56
C GLY A 415 15.60 -5.76 38.10
N ALA A 416 15.49 -5.49 36.80
CA ALA A 416 15.54 -4.13 36.23
C ALA A 416 14.19 -3.71 35.62
N ASP A 417 13.95 -2.40 35.55
CA ASP A 417 12.81 -1.84 34.82
C ASP A 417 12.98 -2.09 33.31
N ASN A 418 12.08 -2.88 32.71
CA ASN A 418 12.14 -3.24 31.29
C ASN A 418 11.65 -2.12 30.36
N ARG A 419 11.24 -0.96 30.90
CA ARG A 419 10.79 0.20 30.12
C ARG A 419 9.72 -0.13 29.07
N HIS A 420 8.86 -1.11 29.37
CA HIS A 420 7.85 -1.62 28.43
C HIS A 420 6.95 -0.52 27.87
N GLY A 421 6.54 0.46 28.67
CA GLY A 421 5.73 1.58 28.17
C GLY A 421 6.44 2.38 27.06
N GLU A 422 7.75 2.62 27.19
CA GLU A 422 8.53 3.30 26.15
C GLU A 422 8.71 2.44 24.92
N THR A 423 9.00 1.14 25.10
CA THR A 423 9.19 0.23 23.98
C THR A 423 7.90 -0.02 23.21
N ALA A 424 6.78 -0.16 23.92
CA ALA A 424 5.43 -0.22 23.36
C ALA A 424 5.15 1.02 22.51
N ALA A 425 5.32 2.21 23.09
CA ALA A 425 5.07 3.46 22.38
C ALA A 425 5.98 3.63 21.16
N ALA A 426 7.25 3.27 21.25
CA ALA A 426 8.19 3.33 20.14
C ALA A 426 7.75 2.43 18.97
N TRP A 427 7.38 1.18 19.25
CA TRP A 427 6.89 0.24 18.23
C TRP A 427 5.54 0.70 17.65
N LEU A 428 4.57 1.06 18.51
CA LEU A 428 3.23 1.50 18.11
C LEU A 428 3.25 2.82 17.31
N SER A 429 4.23 3.70 17.54
CA SER A 429 4.33 4.99 16.83
C SER A 429 4.54 4.86 15.33
N ARG A 430 4.93 3.66 14.85
CA ARG A 430 5.00 3.33 13.43
C ARG A 430 3.63 3.27 12.76
N TYR A 431 2.59 3.02 13.54
CA TYR A 431 1.24 2.71 13.04
C TYR A 431 0.17 3.63 13.62
N PHE A 432 0.31 4.07 14.87
CA PHE A 432 -0.75 4.76 15.61
C PHE A 432 -0.40 6.23 15.94
N PRO A 433 -1.43 7.09 16.14
CA PRO A 433 -1.24 8.47 16.56
C PRO A 433 -0.70 8.60 17.98
N ALA A 434 -0.14 9.78 18.29
CA ALA A 434 0.26 10.17 19.65
C ALA A 434 -0.88 10.03 20.68
N ALA A 435 -2.14 10.19 20.26
CA ALA A 435 -3.30 9.97 21.12
C ALA A 435 -3.48 8.52 21.60
N VAL A 436 -2.85 7.55 20.91
CA VAL A 436 -2.73 6.16 21.36
C VAL A 436 -1.38 5.97 22.08
N THR A 437 -0.29 6.40 21.45
CA THR A 437 1.06 6.02 21.92
C THR A 437 1.54 6.77 23.15
N GLU A 438 1.13 8.03 23.36
CA GLU A 438 1.56 8.79 24.54
C GLU A 438 0.90 8.31 25.84
N PRO A 439 -0.42 8.03 25.90
CA PRO A 439 -1.00 7.36 27.06
C PRO A 439 -0.34 6.02 27.36
N VAL A 440 -0.02 5.21 26.34
CA VAL A 440 0.75 3.97 26.49
C VAL A 440 2.14 4.25 27.05
N ARG A 441 2.87 5.24 26.53
CA ARG A 441 4.22 5.59 27.02
C ARG A 441 4.22 6.00 28.49
N LEU A 442 3.19 6.73 28.91
CA LEU A 442 3.11 7.41 30.19
C LEU A 442 2.42 6.58 31.28
N HIS A 443 1.81 5.43 30.97
CA HIS A 443 0.99 4.69 31.95
C HIS A 443 1.80 4.22 33.19
N VAL A 444 3.08 3.88 33.02
CA VAL A 444 4.00 3.55 34.12
C VAL A 444 4.23 4.75 35.04
N GLU A 445 4.54 5.91 34.47
CA GLU A 445 4.71 7.16 35.22
C GLU A 445 3.40 7.59 35.89
N ALA A 446 2.26 7.33 35.24
CA ALA A 446 0.94 7.59 35.78
C ALA A 446 0.65 6.78 37.06
N LYS A 447 1.15 5.53 37.15
CA LYS A 447 1.10 4.72 38.40
C LYS A 447 1.85 5.42 39.52
N ARG A 448 3.07 5.90 39.25
CA ARG A 448 3.91 6.60 40.23
C ARG A 448 3.26 7.92 40.66
N TYR A 449 2.66 8.64 39.72
CA TYR A 449 1.89 9.85 39.98
C TYR A 449 0.68 9.59 40.89
N LEU A 450 -0.12 8.56 40.61
CA LEU A 450 -1.31 8.22 41.40
C LEU A 450 -0.95 7.86 42.84
N CYS A 451 0.17 7.16 43.07
CA CYS A 451 0.66 6.87 44.43
C CYS A 451 1.04 8.12 45.23
N THR A 452 1.39 9.22 44.55
CA THR A 452 1.70 10.51 45.19
C THR A 452 0.45 11.38 45.33
N ALA A 453 -0.42 11.38 44.31
CA ALA A 453 -1.59 12.25 44.24
C ALA A 453 -2.77 11.73 45.08
N GLU A 454 -2.88 10.41 45.26
CA GLU A 454 -3.97 9.74 45.97
C GLU A 454 -3.40 8.86 47.10
N PRO A 455 -3.55 9.25 48.38
CA PRO A 455 -2.99 8.53 49.53
C PRO A 455 -3.38 7.04 49.59
N ASP A 456 -4.62 6.72 49.21
CA ASP A 456 -5.18 5.36 49.27
C ASP A 456 -4.96 4.58 47.96
N TYR A 457 -4.19 5.10 47.00
CA TYR A 457 -3.98 4.41 45.72
C TYR A 457 -3.02 3.21 45.85
N VAL A 458 -1.99 3.33 46.69
CA VAL A 458 -1.03 2.22 46.93
C VAL A 458 -1.74 0.98 47.46
N ASP A 459 -2.74 1.16 48.33
CA ASP A 459 -3.53 0.06 48.90
C ASP A 459 -4.44 -0.65 47.88
N ARG A 460 -4.67 -0.01 46.72
CA ARG A 460 -5.45 -0.56 45.61
C ARG A 460 -4.60 -1.27 44.56
N LEU A 461 -3.27 -1.21 44.67
CA LEU A 461 -2.37 -1.88 43.74
C LEU A 461 -2.33 -3.39 43.99
N SER A 462 -2.31 -4.15 42.91
CA SER A 462 -2.03 -5.59 42.96
C SER A 462 -0.62 -5.86 43.50
N PRO A 463 -0.34 -7.06 44.04
CA PRO A 463 0.99 -7.43 44.52
C PRO A 463 2.11 -7.24 43.47
N ALA A 464 1.85 -7.58 42.20
CA ALA A 464 2.82 -7.38 41.12
C ALA A 464 3.02 -5.88 40.82
N SER A 465 1.98 -5.06 40.91
CA SER A 465 2.06 -3.61 40.69
C SER A 465 2.84 -2.89 41.81
N VAL A 466 2.72 -3.36 43.05
CA VAL A 466 3.57 -2.89 44.18
C VAL A 466 5.03 -3.27 43.96
N HIS A 467 5.31 -4.50 43.50
CA HIS A 467 6.67 -4.94 43.22
C HIS A 467 7.33 -4.11 42.09
N THR A 468 6.63 -3.93 40.97
CA THR A 468 7.15 -3.14 39.84
C THR A 468 7.29 -1.65 40.17
N LEU A 469 6.42 -1.09 41.02
CA LEU A 469 6.56 0.29 41.50
C LEU A 469 7.91 0.53 42.20
N ALA A 470 8.39 -0.44 42.99
CA ALA A 470 9.69 -0.34 43.65
C ALA A 470 10.86 -0.35 42.65
N LEU A 471 10.77 -1.18 41.60
CA LEU A 471 11.77 -1.24 40.52
C LEU A 471 11.78 0.04 39.67
N GLN A 472 10.64 0.71 39.56
CA GLN A 472 10.44 1.93 38.76
C GLN A 472 10.73 3.22 39.55
N GLY A 473 11.37 3.12 40.72
CA GLY A 473 11.79 4.27 41.51
C GLY A 473 10.72 4.88 42.42
N GLY A 474 9.65 4.12 42.73
CA GLY A 474 8.65 4.49 43.74
C GLY A 474 7.72 5.66 43.33
N PRO A 475 6.89 6.16 44.28
CA PRO A 475 6.04 7.33 44.06
C PRO A 475 6.85 8.57 43.65
N LEU A 476 6.26 9.42 42.81
CA LEU A 476 6.87 10.70 42.40
C LEU A 476 7.04 11.66 43.57
N THR A 477 8.04 12.55 43.52
CA THR A 477 8.05 13.72 44.41
C THR A 477 6.91 14.69 44.04
N PRO A 478 6.49 15.59 44.94
CA PRO A 478 5.48 16.60 44.62
C PRO A 478 5.80 17.43 43.37
N GLU A 479 7.07 17.78 43.16
CA GLU A 479 7.54 18.54 41.99
C GLU A 479 7.41 17.71 40.71
N GLN A 480 7.80 16.43 40.75
CA GLN A 480 7.65 15.50 39.63
C GLN A 480 6.18 15.25 39.30
N ALA A 481 5.32 15.12 40.31
CA ALA A 481 3.89 14.95 40.14
C ALA A 481 3.23 16.18 39.49
N ALA A 482 3.65 17.39 39.87
CA ALA A 482 3.20 18.62 39.22
C ALA A 482 3.66 18.70 37.76
N ALA A 483 4.90 18.28 37.47
CA ALA A 483 5.41 18.23 36.10
C ALA A 483 4.64 17.20 35.25
N PHE A 484 4.36 16.01 35.79
CA PHE A 484 3.58 14.97 35.10
C PHE A 484 2.15 15.45 34.80
N ALA A 485 1.47 16.09 35.76
CA ALA A 485 0.13 16.61 35.58
C ALA A 485 0.03 17.70 34.48
N ALA A 486 1.16 18.35 34.14
CA ALA A 486 1.25 19.33 33.07
C ALA A 486 1.59 18.72 31.69
N LEU A 487 1.90 17.41 31.62
CA LEU A 487 2.21 16.76 30.35
C LEU A 487 0.96 16.64 29.47
N PRO A 488 1.09 16.89 28.15
CA PRO A 488 0.09 16.42 27.19
C PRO A 488 -0.15 14.92 27.38
N PHE A 489 -1.42 14.50 27.33
CA PHE A 489 -1.85 13.11 27.55
C PHE A 489 -1.61 12.55 28.97
N GLY A 490 -1.13 13.34 29.95
CA GLY A 490 -0.95 12.87 31.33
C GLY A 490 -2.26 12.41 32.00
N ALA A 491 -3.36 13.14 31.77
CA ALA A 491 -4.69 12.76 32.25
C ALA A 491 -5.22 11.49 31.57
N ASP A 492 -4.93 11.33 30.28
CA ASP A 492 -5.30 10.14 29.51
C ASP A 492 -4.52 8.91 30.01
N ALA A 493 -3.23 9.07 30.27
CA ALA A 493 -2.38 8.02 30.85
C ALA A 493 -2.84 7.59 32.26
N VAL A 494 -3.29 8.55 33.08
CA VAL A 494 -3.92 8.24 34.38
C VAL A 494 -5.19 7.42 34.18
N THR A 495 -5.99 7.75 33.18
CA THR A 495 -7.23 7.00 32.89
C THR A 495 -6.90 5.59 32.42
N VAL A 496 -5.95 5.42 31.50
CA VAL A 496 -5.44 4.11 31.07
C VAL A 496 -4.93 3.30 32.26
N ARG A 497 -4.12 3.90 33.14
CA ARG A 497 -3.55 3.21 34.30
C ARG A 497 -4.61 2.72 35.29
N ARG A 498 -5.76 3.39 35.39
CA ARG A 498 -6.87 2.90 36.22
C ARG A 498 -7.54 1.67 35.62
N TRP A 499 -7.69 1.59 34.31
CA TRP A 499 -8.24 0.39 33.66
C TRP A 499 -7.27 -0.77 33.70
N ASP A 500 -5.98 -0.51 33.49
CA ASP A 500 -4.89 -1.45 33.75
C ASP A 500 -5.01 -2.04 35.16
N GLU A 501 -5.09 -1.21 36.22
CA GLU A 501 -5.23 -1.76 37.58
C GLU A 501 -6.52 -2.58 37.79
N ALA A 502 -7.62 -2.20 37.13
CA ALA A 502 -8.90 -2.90 37.22
C ALA A 502 -8.98 -4.18 36.38
N ALA A 503 -8.11 -4.36 35.38
CA ALA A 503 -8.15 -5.42 34.39
C ALA A 503 -7.41 -6.69 34.84
N LYS A 504 -7.71 -7.17 36.05
CA LYS A 504 -7.03 -8.33 36.68
C LYS A 504 -8.03 -9.32 37.27
N ASP A 505 -9.26 -9.32 36.76
CA ASP A 505 -10.33 -10.18 37.26
C ASP A 505 -10.43 -11.47 36.42
N PRO A 506 -10.02 -12.64 36.94
CA PRO A 506 -10.11 -13.90 36.20
C PRO A 506 -11.56 -14.36 35.93
N ALA A 507 -12.56 -13.76 36.60
CA ALA A 507 -13.97 -14.04 36.35
C ALA A 507 -14.62 -13.07 35.36
N ALA A 508 -13.93 -12.00 34.96
CA ALA A 508 -14.46 -11.03 34.01
C ALA A 508 -14.50 -11.62 32.59
N PRO A 509 -15.55 -11.31 31.79
CA PRO A 509 -15.59 -11.72 30.40
C PRO A 509 -14.51 -10.99 29.59
N THR A 510 -13.66 -11.76 28.93
CA THR A 510 -12.58 -11.24 28.08
C THR A 510 -13.00 -11.31 26.61
N PRO A 511 -13.22 -10.16 25.93
CA PRO A 511 -13.48 -10.15 24.48
C PRO A 511 -12.27 -10.65 23.68
N SER A 512 -12.46 -11.10 22.45
CA SER A 512 -11.33 -11.50 21.59
C SER A 512 -10.64 -10.28 20.97
N PHE A 513 -9.36 -10.43 20.57
CA PHE A 513 -8.64 -9.38 19.85
C PHE A 513 -9.35 -8.97 18.55
N ALA A 514 -9.95 -9.92 17.85
CA ALA A 514 -10.74 -9.69 16.64
C ALA A 514 -11.88 -8.66 16.83
N GLU A 515 -12.46 -8.54 18.03
CA GLU A 515 -13.48 -7.52 18.31
C GLU A 515 -12.92 -6.08 18.30
N PHE A 516 -11.62 -5.89 18.54
CA PHE A 516 -10.96 -4.59 18.52
C PHE A 516 -10.28 -4.29 17.18
N ARG A 517 -10.09 -5.29 16.32
CA ARG A 517 -9.39 -5.15 15.04
C ARG A 517 -9.96 -4.02 14.15
N PRO A 518 -11.29 -3.84 13.99
CA PRO A 518 -11.84 -2.72 13.22
C PRO A 518 -11.50 -1.35 13.80
N LEU A 519 -11.56 -1.22 15.14
CA LEU A 519 -11.21 0.01 15.85
C LEU A 519 -9.74 0.37 15.66
N LEU A 520 -8.85 -0.63 15.79
CA LEU A 520 -7.43 -0.44 15.61
C LEU A 520 -7.13 0.01 14.19
N LEU A 521 -7.69 -0.67 13.18
CA LEU A 521 -7.48 -0.32 11.78
C LEU A 521 -7.90 1.12 11.45
N GLU A 522 -9.03 1.60 11.97
CA GLU A 522 -9.50 2.98 11.79
C GLU A 522 -8.50 4.02 12.34
N LEU A 523 -7.75 3.66 13.38
CA LEU A 523 -6.78 4.53 14.04
C LEU A 523 -5.38 4.48 13.39
N MET A 524 -5.11 3.52 12.51
CA MET A 524 -3.80 3.38 11.89
C MET A 524 -3.52 4.50 10.88
N ARG A 525 -2.25 4.88 10.75
CA ARG A 525 -1.76 5.97 9.89
C ARG A 525 -0.97 5.48 8.69
#